data_AF-A0A7S3M8N6-F1
#
_entry.id   AF-A0A7S3M8N6-F1
#
_cell.length_a   1.000
_cell.length_b   1.000
_cell.length_c   1.000
_cell.angle_alpha   90.00
_cell.angle_beta   90.00
_cell.angle_gamma   90.00
#
_symmetry.space_group_name_H-M   'P 1'
#
loop_
_entity.id
_entity.type
_entity.pdbx_description
1 polymer ?
#
loop_
_entity_poly.entity_id
_entity_poly.type
_entity_poly.pdbx_seq_one_letter_code
_entity_poly.pdbx_strand_id
1 'polypeptide(L)'
;MSKRKAPSMTGGKSFRHDSESENESENGFASGSGDDSGGEFSEDNEPEEEGNGNDDFSSDEESDGSEEDLSQRSAPDAATSVPLYKRLAEQSTDDAVTAVARERVKKRRIRDSAKEARTSTERVGIGMTRTNKNAPAEMPSNRPVRRLRVDANNASKKTVDPRFSDISGKLDERIFAKNYSFLDEKREKEIEVLSKTLKKIKSTSKKEELKAELLKMKQLSKERARGLRVMQRLDSLHAEEREKVKAGKKPFFLKQSVKNTINLEERYKELRKDGKLHKFMEKRRKKNSNKDHRWLPTRRSEEA
;
A
#
# COMPACT_ATOMS: atom_id res chain seq x y z
N MET A 1 -3.69 -43.45 49.11
CA MET A 1 -4.15 -43.09 50.47
C MET A 1 -3.62 -41.72 50.85
N SER A 2 -4.47 -40.69 50.86
CA SER A 2 -4.49 -39.58 51.83
C SER A 2 -5.45 -38.51 51.34
N LYS A 3 -6.64 -38.53 51.93
CA LYS A 3 -7.71 -37.52 51.80
C LYS A 3 -7.43 -36.38 52.80
N ARG A 4 -7.57 -35.12 52.38
CA ARG A 4 -7.85 -33.96 53.26
C ARG A 4 -8.69 -32.98 52.42
N LYS A 5 -10.02 -32.99 52.49
CA LYS A 5 -10.95 -32.41 53.48
C LYS A 5 -10.88 -30.87 53.54
N ALA A 6 -11.94 -30.24 53.05
CA ALA A 6 -12.23 -28.79 53.03
C ALA A 6 -12.46 -28.21 54.45
N PRO A 7 -12.63 -26.88 54.55
CA PRO A 7 -13.99 -26.39 54.80
C PRO A 7 -14.42 -25.13 54.03
N SER A 8 -15.74 -25.07 53.85
CA SER A 8 -16.60 -23.99 53.37
C SER A 8 -16.67 -22.80 54.33
N MET A 9 -16.72 -21.58 53.79
CA MET A 9 -17.15 -20.38 54.52
C MET A 9 -18.55 -19.99 54.04
N THR A 10 -19.53 -20.23 54.91
CA THR A 10 -20.86 -19.60 54.89
C THR A 10 -20.84 -18.47 55.92
N GLY A 11 -21.47 -17.34 55.60
CA GLY A 11 -21.60 -16.21 56.51
C GLY A 11 -22.51 -15.14 55.95
N GLY A 12 -23.82 -15.30 56.20
CA GLY A 12 -24.84 -14.31 55.91
C GLY A 12 -25.00 -13.28 57.03
N LYS A 13 -25.45 -12.08 56.64
CA LYS A 13 -26.18 -11.08 57.43
C LYS A 13 -26.73 -10.07 56.40
N SER A 14 -28.02 -10.06 56.03
CA SER A 14 -29.14 -9.37 56.71
C SER A 14 -28.67 -8.08 57.42
N PHE A 15 -29.24 -6.90 57.17
CA PHE A 15 -30.64 -6.57 57.42
C PHE A 15 -30.91 -5.05 57.19
N ARG A 16 -32.15 -4.75 56.76
CA ARG A 16 -32.97 -3.52 56.95
C ARG A 16 -32.91 -2.32 56.00
N HIS A 17 -34.02 -2.22 55.25
CA HIS A 17 -34.77 -1.03 54.82
C HIS A 17 -35.19 -0.11 55.98
N ASP A 18 -35.32 1.19 55.68
CA ASP A 18 -36.28 2.17 56.24
C ASP A 18 -36.35 3.37 55.25
N SER A 19 -37.41 3.54 54.44
CA SER A 19 -38.58 4.45 54.60
C SER A 19 -38.19 5.94 54.72
N GLU A 20 -38.47 6.77 53.72
CA GLU A 20 -39.72 7.50 53.39
C GLU A 20 -39.52 9.00 53.69
N SER A 21 -39.69 9.85 52.69
CA SER A 21 -40.20 11.21 52.90
C SER A 21 -40.80 11.73 51.60
N GLU A 22 -42.12 11.74 51.58
CA GLU A 22 -42.98 12.47 50.67
C GLU A 22 -42.62 13.96 50.66
N ASN A 23 -42.72 14.60 49.50
CA ASN A 23 -43.03 16.03 49.45
C ASN A 23 -43.94 16.29 48.26
N GLU A 24 -45.21 16.49 48.55
CA GLU A 24 -46.17 17.11 47.67
C GLU A 24 -45.88 18.61 47.55
N SER A 25 -45.98 19.15 46.35
CA SER A 25 -46.28 20.56 46.15
C SER A 25 -47.02 20.71 44.84
N GLU A 26 -48.32 20.96 45.00
CA GLU A 26 -49.28 21.41 44.02
C GLU A 26 -48.76 22.65 43.25
N ASN A 27 -49.07 22.72 41.96
CA ASN A 27 -49.42 23.97 41.29
C ASN A 27 -50.16 23.64 39.99
N GLY A 28 -51.47 23.88 40.00
CA GLY A 28 -52.28 23.91 38.79
C GLY A 28 -52.25 25.29 38.15
N PHE A 29 -52.21 25.36 36.82
CA PHE A 29 -52.79 26.48 36.07
C PHE A 29 -53.12 26.11 34.62
N ALA A 30 -54.42 26.19 34.33
CA ALA A 30 -55.11 26.61 33.11
C ALA A 30 -54.72 26.09 31.70
N SER A 31 -55.78 25.60 31.06
CA SER A 31 -56.05 25.40 29.64
C SER A 31 -55.61 26.54 28.70
N GLY A 32 -55.10 26.15 27.53
CA GLY A 32 -55.02 26.96 26.32
C GLY A 32 -55.12 26.08 25.07
N SER A 33 -56.28 26.11 24.41
CA SER A 33 -56.54 25.54 23.09
C SER A 33 -55.75 26.29 22.01
N GLY A 34 -55.14 25.56 21.09
CA GLY A 34 -54.57 26.09 19.85
C GLY A 34 -54.10 24.94 18.97
N ASP A 35 -54.87 24.66 17.93
CA ASP A 35 -54.48 23.84 16.79
C ASP A 35 -53.30 24.51 16.04
N ASP A 36 -52.31 23.72 15.61
CA ASP A 36 -51.64 23.99 14.33
C ASP A 36 -50.91 22.74 13.79
N SER A 37 -51.17 22.54 12.51
CA SER A 37 -50.58 21.72 11.45
C SER A 37 -49.47 20.68 11.70
N GLY A 38 -49.63 19.58 10.96
CA GLY A 38 -48.75 18.42 10.91
C GLY A 38 -47.32 18.70 10.44
N GLY A 39 -46.43 17.84 10.94
CA GLY A 39 -45.05 17.73 10.51
C GLY A 39 -44.42 16.52 11.20
N GLU A 40 -44.74 15.30 10.74
CA GLU A 40 -43.94 14.12 11.06
C GLU A 40 -42.57 14.29 10.39
N PHE A 41 -41.65 14.94 11.11
CA PHE A 41 -40.25 14.99 10.72
C PHE A 41 -39.57 13.75 11.32
N SER A 42 -39.69 12.64 10.59
CA SER A 42 -38.85 11.46 10.76
C SER A 42 -37.40 11.84 10.51
N GLU A 43 -36.66 12.10 11.57
CA GLU A 43 -35.24 12.42 11.53
C GLU A 43 -34.38 11.14 11.59
N ASP A 44 -34.68 10.19 10.70
CA ASP A 44 -33.76 9.11 10.31
C ASP A 44 -32.93 9.61 9.13
N ASN A 45 -32.05 10.57 9.39
CA ASN A 45 -30.96 10.88 8.49
C ASN A 45 -29.73 10.10 8.96
N GLU A 46 -29.74 8.78 8.71
CA GLU A 46 -28.51 8.01 8.66
C GLU A 46 -27.65 8.63 7.54
N PRO A 47 -26.45 9.15 7.84
CA PRO A 47 -25.55 9.54 6.79
C PRO A 47 -25.18 8.28 6.02
N GLU A 48 -25.70 8.16 4.78
CA GLU A 48 -25.17 7.26 3.76
C GLU A 48 -23.64 7.39 3.80
N GLU A 49 -22.96 6.35 4.29
CA GLU A 49 -21.53 6.17 4.11
C GLU A 49 -21.28 6.04 2.60
N GLU A 50 -21.23 7.17 1.92
CA GLU A 50 -20.55 7.37 0.65
C GLU A 50 -19.04 7.24 0.92
N GLY A 51 -18.65 6.04 1.32
CA GLY A 51 -17.27 5.59 1.26
C GLY A 51 -16.87 5.55 -0.20
N ASN A 52 -16.36 6.67 -0.70
CA ASN A 52 -15.66 6.77 -1.97
C ASN A 52 -14.32 6.03 -1.85
N GLY A 53 -14.40 4.71 -1.68
CA GLY A 53 -13.30 3.79 -1.85
C GLY A 53 -13.19 3.48 -3.32
N ASN A 54 -12.38 4.27 -4.03
CA ASN A 54 -11.71 3.81 -5.24
C ASN A 54 -10.76 2.67 -4.86
N ASP A 55 -11.32 1.50 -4.53
CA ASP A 55 -10.61 0.22 -4.53
C ASP A 55 -10.45 -0.19 -6.00
N ASP A 56 -9.55 0.51 -6.67
CA ASP A 56 -9.02 0.14 -7.98
C ASP A 56 -8.13 -1.08 -7.81
N PHE A 57 -8.73 -2.26 -7.90
CA PHE A 57 -7.99 -3.49 -8.18
C PHE A 57 -7.98 -3.68 -9.70
N SER A 58 -7.25 -2.78 -10.38
CA SER A 58 -6.73 -3.01 -11.72
C SER A 58 -5.42 -3.78 -11.57
N SER A 59 -5.44 -5.05 -11.98
CA SER A 59 -4.22 -5.81 -12.19
C SER A 59 -3.76 -5.49 -13.60
N ASP A 60 -2.99 -4.42 -13.74
CA ASP A 60 -2.32 -4.04 -14.99
C ASP A 60 -0.90 -3.62 -14.60
N GLU A 61 0.06 -4.55 -14.75
CA GLU A 61 1.47 -4.21 -14.71
C GLU A 61 1.82 -3.62 -16.07
N GLU A 62 1.90 -2.29 -16.14
CA GLU A 62 2.56 -1.60 -17.25
C GLU A 62 3.92 -1.07 -16.80
N SER A 63 4.88 -1.31 -17.69
CA SER A 63 6.32 -1.12 -17.51
C SER A 63 6.68 0.36 -17.46
N ASP A 64 7.47 0.72 -16.45
CA ASP A 64 8.18 1.99 -16.29
C ASP A 64 9.05 2.31 -17.52
N GLY A 65 8.66 3.35 -18.25
CA GLY A 65 9.38 3.94 -19.38
C GLY A 65 9.42 5.44 -19.22
N SER A 66 10.59 5.94 -18.84
CA SER A 66 10.95 7.35 -18.66
C SER A 66 10.44 8.29 -19.75
N GLU A 67 9.69 9.32 -19.36
CA GLU A 67 9.34 10.46 -20.19
C GLU A 67 10.60 11.31 -20.44
N GLU A 68 11.04 11.37 -21.70
CA GLU A 68 11.89 12.47 -22.17
C GLU A 68 11.08 13.40 -23.08
N ASP A 69 11.13 14.67 -22.67
CA ASP A 69 10.64 15.89 -23.29
C ASP A 69 11.08 16.04 -24.76
N LEU A 70 10.13 16.17 -25.69
CA LEU A 70 10.39 16.66 -27.04
C LEU A 70 9.27 17.57 -27.53
N SER A 71 9.33 18.82 -27.08
CA SER A 71 8.71 19.95 -27.75
C SER A 71 9.41 20.27 -29.08
N GLN A 72 9.01 19.67 -30.21
CA GLN A 72 9.12 20.28 -31.54
C GLN A 72 7.99 19.81 -32.47
N ARG A 73 7.05 20.72 -32.73
CA ARG A 73 6.07 20.63 -33.82
C ARG A 73 6.77 20.80 -35.16
N SER A 74 6.54 19.89 -36.10
CA SER A 74 6.63 20.13 -37.53
C SER A 74 5.52 19.35 -38.27
N ALA A 75 5.13 19.85 -39.44
CA ALA A 75 3.86 19.65 -40.14
C ALA A 75 3.51 18.18 -40.50
N PRO A 76 2.20 17.86 -40.69
CA PRO A 76 1.80 16.49 -41.03
C PRO A 76 2.16 16.13 -42.48
N ASP A 77 3.01 15.12 -42.62
CA ASP A 77 3.33 14.46 -43.88
C ASP A 77 2.17 13.54 -44.32
N ALA A 78 2.05 13.28 -45.62
CA ALA A 78 0.90 12.71 -46.33
C ALA A 78 0.61 11.20 -46.05
N ALA A 79 0.87 10.72 -44.84
CA ALA A 79 0.73 9.32 -44.45
C ALA A 79 -0.59 8.98 -43.76
N THR A 80 -1.54 9.91 -43.60
CA THR A 80 -2.79 9.69 -42.84
C THR A 80 -3.88 8.93 -43.59
N SER A 81 -3.69 8.54 -44.86
CA SER A 81 -4.72 7.85 -45.66
C SER A 81 -4.76 6.33 -45.50
N VAL A 82 -3.83 5.73 -44.74
CA VAL A 82 -3.77 4.28 -44.56
C VAL A 82 -4.50 3.88 -43.27
N PRO A 83 -5.48 2.96 -43.31
CA PRO A 83 -6.24 2.57 -42.13
C PRO A 83 -5.38 1.80 -41.12
N LEU A 84 -5.62 2.04 -39.83
CA LEU A 84 -4.81 1.59 -38.69
C LEU A 84 -4.51 0.08 -38.70
N TYR A 85 -5.47 -0.75 -39.13
CA TYR A 85 -5.33 -2.21 -39.16
C TYR A 85 -4.24 -2.70 -40.14
N LYS A 86 -3.93 -1.92 -41.18
CA LYS A 86 -2.89 -2.27 -42.16
C LYS A 86 -1.49 -1.91 -41.67
N ARG A 87 -1.35 -0.82 -40.89
CA ARG A 87 -0.08 -0.47 -40.23
C ARG A 87 0.33 -1.47 -39.15
N LEU A 88 -0.64 -2.00 -38.41
CA LEU A 88 -0.39 -3.01 -37.36
C LEU A 88 0.03 -4.37 -37.94
N ALA A 89 -0.40 -4.69 -39.17
CA ALA A 89 -0.02 -5.93 -39.85
C ALA A 89 1.41 -5.90 -40.41
N GLU A 90 1.96 -4.71 -40.68
CA GLU A 90 3.32 -4.52 -41.20
C GLU A 90 4.39 -4.38 -40.09
N GLN A 91 3.99 -4.19 -38.83
CA GLN A 91 4.89 -4.23 -37.69
C GLN A 91 5.15 -5.70 -37.29
N SER A 92 6.14 -6.32 -37.94
CA SER A 92 6.60 -7.64 -37.56
C SER A 92 7.22 -7.60 -36.16
N THR A 93 6.85 -8.56 -35.32
CA THR A 93 7.38 -8.74 -33.95
C THR A 93 8.89 -9.03 -33.92
N ASP A 94 9.49 -9.26 -35.08
CA ASP A 94 10.92 -9.52 -35.25
C ASP A 94 11.78 -8.30 -34.86
N ASP A 95 11.28 -7.08 -35.05
CA ASP A 95 12.00 -5.86 -34.68
C ASP A 95 12.09 -5.67 -33.14
N ALA A 96 11.04 -6.06 -32.41
CA ALA A 96 11.06 -6.04 -30.95
C ALA A 96 11.98 -7.13 -30.38
N VAL A 97 11.95 -8.34 -30.96
CA VAL A 97 12.81 -9.45 -30.54
C VAL A 97 14.28 -9.16 -30.85
N THR A 98 14.59 -8.55 -31.99
CA THR A 98 15.96 -8.13 -32.34
C THR A 98 16.44 -6.94 -31.51
N ALA A 99 15.56 -6.01 -31.10
CA ALA A 99 15.89 -4.93 -30.17
C ALA A 99 16.30 -5.46 -28.79
N VAL A 100 15.51 -6.38 -28.22
CA VAL A 100 15.82 -7.05 -26.94
C VAL A 100 17.12 -7.87 -27.04
N ALA A 101 17.34 -8.55 -28.16
CA ALA A 101 18.59 -9.28 -28.41
C ALA A 101 19.81 -8.33 -28.47
N ARG A 102 19.69 -7.18 -29.15
CA ARG A 102 20.73 -6.15 -29.23
C ARG A 102 21.04 -5.54 -27.85
N GLU A 103 20.04 -5.31 -27.02
CA GLU A 103 20.23 -4.78 -25.66
C GLU A 103 20.95 -5.79 -24.75
N ARG A 104 20.61 -7.08 -24.83
CA ARG A 104 21.30 -8.15 -24.09
C ARG A 104 22.75 -8.29 -24.51
N VAL A 105 23.05 -8.17 -25.81
CA VAL A 105 24.44 -8.18 -26.32
C VAL A 105 25.22 -6.95 -25.85
N LYS A 106 24.60 -5.75 -25.82
CA LYS A 106 25.22 -4.53 -25.26
C LYS A 106 25.54 -4.69 -23.77
N LYS A 107 24.60 -5.18 -22.95
CA LYS A 107 24.82 -5.42 -21.51
C LYS A 107 25.91 -6.45 -21.23
N ARG A 108 26.04 -7.50 -22.06
CA ARG A 108 27.14 -8.47 -21.97
C ARG A 108 28.48 -7.84 -22.35
N ARG A 109 28.55 -7.10 -23.45
CA ARG A 109 29.77 -6.36 -23.87
C ARG A 109 30.27 -5.40 -22.79
N ILE A 110 29.39 -4.68 -22.11
CA ILE A 110 29.75 -3.77 -21.01
C ILE A 110 30.30 -4.54 -19.81
N ARG A 111 29.72 -5.70 -19.48
CA ARG A 111 30.19 -6.55 -18.38
C ARG A 111 31.54 -7.20 -18.68
N ASP A 112 31.72 -7.64 -19.92
CA ASP A 112 32.94 -8.29 -20.37
C ASP A 112 34.09 -7.26 -20.51
N SER A 113 33.81 -6.06 -21.01
CA SER A 113 34.78 -4.96 -21.04
C SER A 113 35.15 -4.42 -19.64
N ALA A 114 34.20 -4.42 -18.71
CA ALA A 114 34.47 -4.09 -17.30
C ALA A 114 35.32 -5.17 -16.59
N LYS A 115 35.24 -6.43 -17.03
CA LYS A 115 36.13 -7.50 -16.56
C LYS A 115 37.52 -7.41 -17.18
N GLU A 116 37.61 -7.16 -18.49
CA GLU A 116 38.89 -6.93 -19.19
C GLU A 116 39.64 -5.72 -18.64
N ALA A 117 38.95 -4.62 -18.35
CA ALA A 117 39.55 -3.44 -17.73
C ALA A 117 40.08 -3.68 -16.30
N ARG A 118 39.59 -4.71 -15.60
CA ARG A 118 40.10 -5.11 -14.27
C ARG A 118 41.30 -6.05 -14.38
N THR A 119 41.35 -6.91 -15.40
CA THR A 119 42.47 -7.84 -15.63
C THR A 119 43.63 -7.21 -16.42
N SER A 120 43.40 -6.13 -17.17
CA SER A 120 44.44 -5.41 -17.94
C SER A 120 45.17 -4.33 -17.12
N THR A 121 45.00 -4.29 -15.80
CA THR A 121 45.84 -3.47 -14.91
C THR A 121 47.11 -4.20 -14.50
N GLU A 122 47.56 -5.17 -15.29
CA GLU A 122 48.99 -5.38 -15.40
C GLU A 122 49.56 -4.10 -16.03
N ARG A 123 50.16 -3.26 -15.19
CA ARG A 123 50.87 -2.08 -15.65
C ARG A 123 51.90 -2.59 -16.66
N VAL A 124 51.61 -2.47 -17.94
CA VAL A 124 52.64 -2.35 -18.97
C VAL A 124 53.31 -1.01 -18.70
N GLY A 125 54.07 -0.96 -17.59
CA GLY A 125 55.12 -0.01 -17.42
C GLY A 125 56.03 -0.28 -18.58
N ILE A 126 56.01 0.61 -19.57
CA ILE A 126 57.14 0.78 -20.48
C ILE A 126 58.33 0.89 -19.54
N GLY A 127 59.09 -0.20 -19.44
CA GLY A 127 60.03 -0.46 -18.38
C GLY A 127 61.23 0.45 -18.53
N MET A 128 61.10 1.69 -18.05
CA MET A 128 62.27 2.48 -17.70
C MET A 128 62.81 1.90 -16.41
N THR A 129 63.62 0.86 -16.55
CA THR A 129 64.43 0.33 -15.47
C THR A 129 65.44 1.42 -15.08
N ARG A 130 65.52 1.71 -13.79
CA ARG A 130 66.63 2.53 -13.27
C ARG A 130 67.86 1.65 -13.21
N THR A 131 69.03 2.19 -13.52
CA THR A 131 70.29 1.45 -13.40
C THR A 131 70.64 1.11 -11.93
N ASN A 132 70.16 1.92 -10.98
CA ASN A 132 70.22 1.64 -9.54
C ASN A 132 69.01 2.28 -8.82
N LYS A 133 68.67 1.82 -7.62
CA LYS A 133 67.55 2.32 -6.78
C LYS A 133 67.67 3.82 -6.48
N ASN A 134 68.89 4.33 -6.42
CA ASN A 134 69.19 5.73 -6.12
C ASN A 134 69.48 6.57 -7.38
N ALA A 135 69.31 6.00 -8.58
CA ALA A 135 69.51 6.72 -9.84
C ALA A 135 68.19 7.26 -10.41
N PRO A 136 68.19 8.43 -11.07
CA PRO A 136 67.01 8.93 -11.77
C PRO A 136 66.63 8.00 -12.94
N ALA A 137 65.35 7.96 -13.28
CA ALA A 137 64.87 7.25 -14.47
C ALA A 137 64.84 8.21 -15.67
N GLU A 138 65.51 7.85 -16.76
CA GLU A 138 65.46 8.61 -18.01
C GLU A 138 64.09 8.43 -18.68
N MET A 139 63.41 9.51 -19.05
CA MET A 139 62.14 9.46 -19.80
C MET A 139 62.32 10.02 -21.21
N PRO A 140 61.69 9.45 -22.25
CA PRO A 140 61.76 10.01 -23.58
C PRO A 140 61.07 11.37 -23.64
N SER A 141 61.71 12.35 -24.27
CA SER A 141 61.22 13.74 -24.41
C SER A 141 59.90 13.84 -25.17
N ASN A 142 59.61 12.85 -26.04
CA ASN A 142 58.40 12.81 -26.85
C ASN A 142 57.21 12.16 -26.14
N ARG A 143 57.31 11.85 -24.84
CA ARG A 143 56.20 11.26 -24.09
C ARG A 143 55.10 12.32 -23.87
N PRO A 144 53.89 12.17 -24.44
CA PRO A 144 52.83 13.14 -24.26
C PRO A 144 52.36 13.16 -22.80
N VAL A 145 52.21 14.35 -22.23
CA VAL A 145 51.62 14.55 -20.89
C VAL A 145 50.11 14.28 -20.96
N ARG A 146 49.55 13.57 -19.98
CA ARG A 146 48.09 13.39 -19.89
C ARG A 146 47.46 14.75 -19.60
N ARG A 147 46.54 15.19 -20.46
CA ARG A 147 45.84 16.50 -20.36
C ARG A 147 44.90 16.60 -19.16
N LEU A 148 44.52 15.47 -18.55
CA LEU A 148 43.56 15.39 -17.46
C LEU A 148 44.20 14.73 -16.22
N ARG A 149 44.33 15.49 -15.13
CA ARG A 149 44.34 14.90 -13.79
C ARG A 149 42.92 14.42 -13.54
N VAL A 150 42.67 13.12 -13.74
CA VAL A 150 41.50 12.51 -13.13
C VAL A 150 41.84 12.42 -11.66
N ASP A 151 41.41 13.40 -10.88
CA ASP A 151 41.39 13.28 -9.42
C ASP A 151 40.39 12.18 -9.09
N ALA A 152 40.84 10.93 -9.13
CA ALA A 152 40.03 9.73 -8.95
C ALA A 152 39.35 9.64 -7.55
N ASN A 153 39.57 10.63 -6.69
CA ASN A 153 39.22 10.60 -5.28
C ASN A 153 38.29 11.73 -4.81
N ASN A 154 37.72 12.56 -5.70
CA ASN A 154 36.74 13.58 -5.28
C ASN A 154 35.29 13.08 -5.27
N ALA A 155 35.07 11.76 -5.09
CA ALA A 155 33.79 11.29 -4.59
C ALA A 155 33.72 11.65 -3.09
N SER A 156 33.37 12.90 -2.79
CA SER A 156 33.11 13.32 -1.42
C SER A 156 32.09 12.34 -0.83
N LYS A 157 32.43 11.72 0.30
CA LYS A 157 31.51 10.82 1.00
C LYS A 157 30.31 11.67 1.42
N LYS A 158 29.21 11.57 0.69
CA LYS A 158 27.97 12.24 1.07
C LYS A 158 27.54 11.63 2.40
N THR A 159 27.46 12.44 3.45
CA THR A 159 26.82 12.03 4.70
C THR A 159 25.34 11.89 4.39
N VAL A 160 24.85 10.65 4.29
CA VAL A 160 23.44 10.36 4.05
C VAL A 160 22.78 10.01 5.38
N ASP A 161 21.60 10.57 5.66
CA ASP A 161 20.79 10.16 6.80
C ASP A 161 20.37 8.69 6.61
N PRO A 162 20.76 7.76 7.50
CA PRO A 162 20.43 6.36 7.33
C PRO A 162 18.92 6.13 7.25
N ARG A 163 18.07 6.96 7.86
CA ARG A 163 16.61 6.77 7.82
C ARG A 163 16.03 6.95 6.42
N PHE A 164 16.67 7.78 5.62
CA PHE A 164 16.22 8.14 4.27
C PHE A 164 17.16 7.63 3.19
N SER A 165 18.20 6.87 3.57
CA SER A 165 19.14 6.29 2.63
C SER A 165 18.62 4.94 2.14
N ASP A 166 18.71 4.71 0.83
CA ASP A 166 18.46 3.40 0.21
C ASP A 166 19.36 2.29 0.78
N ILE A 167 20.47 2.67 1.44
CA ILE A 167 21.39 1.75 2.14
C ILE A 167 20.68 1.02 3.29
N SER A 168 19.68 1.64 3.94
CA SER A 168 18.99 1.05 5.09
C SER A 168 17.91 0.03 4.73
N GLY A 169 17.71 -0.25 3.45
CA GLY A 169 16.81 -1.29 2.96
C GLY A 169 15.34 -0.88 2.88
N LYS A 170 14.46 -1.87 2.68
CA LYS A 170 13.01 -1.68 2.52
C LYS A 170 12.27 -1.91 3.83
N LEU A 171 11.10 -1.27 3.97
CA LEU A 171 10.22 -1.43 5.13
C LEU A 171 9.75 -2.89 5.26
N ASP A 172 10.04 -3.52 6.40
CA ASP A 172 9.39 -4.76 6.80
C ASP A 172 8.16 -4.43 7.66
N GLU A 173 6.97 -4.56 7.06
CA GLU A 173 5.69 -4.31 7.70
C GLU A 173 5.49 -5.14 8.98
N ARG A 174 6.05 -6.37 9.04
CA ARG A 174 5.90 -7.27 10.19
C ARG A 174 6.64 -6.76 11.41
N ILE A 175 7.88 -6.32 11.20
CA ILE A 175 8.71 -5.76 12.26
C ILE A 175 8.16 -4.40 12.68
N PHE A 176 7.76 -3.58 11.71
CA PHE A 176 7.15 -2.28 11.96
C PHE A 176 5.90 -2.39 12.84
N ALA A 177 4.97 -3.28 12.49
CA ALA A 177 3.74 -3.49 13.26
C ALA A 177 4.02 -3.89 14.72
N LYS A 178 5.06 -4.71 14.96
CA LYS A 178 5.44 -5.13 16.31
C LYS A 178 6.09 -3.99 17.09
N ASN A 179 7.10 -3.35 16.52
CA ASN A 179 7.89 -2.32 17.18
C ASN A 179 7.08 -1.05 17.49
N TYR A 180 6.10 -0.74 16.64
CA TYR A 180 5.26 0.46 16.75
C TYR A 180 3.81 0.16 17.16
N SER A 181 3.57 -0.98 17.81
CA SER A 181 2.24 -1.39 18.30
C SER A 181 1.61 -0.37 19.26
N PHE A 182 2.41 0.33 20.06
CA PHE A 182 1.94 1.39 20.98
C PHE A 182 1.24 2.57 20.27
N LEU A 183 1.48 2.76 18.96
CA LEU A 183 0.79 3.80 18.19
C LEU A 183 -0.70 3.50 18.02
N ASP A 184 -1.12 2.23 18.14
CA ASP A 184 -2.54 1.86 18.07
C ASP A 184 -3.31 2.50 19.24
N GLU A 185 -2.80 2.35 20.46
CA GLU A 185 -3.40 2.97 21.67
C GLU A 185 -3.46 4.49 21.57
N LYS A 186 -2.41 5.12 21.02
CA LYS A 186 -2.38 6.58 20.86
C LYS A 186 -3.45 7.04 19.85
N ARG A 187 -3.59 6.33 18.74
CA ARG A 187 -4.59 6.65 17.71
C ARG A 187 -6.02 6.46 18.21
N GLU A 188 -6.27 5.44 19.03
CA GLU A 188 -7.58 5.26 19.68
C GLU A 188 -7.91 6.45 20.59
N LYS A 189 -6.95 6.90 21.41
CA LYS A 189 -7.10 8.10 22.24
C LYS A 189 -7.36 9.36 21.40
N GLU A 190 -6.69 9.52 20.25
CA GLU A 190 -6.93 10.63 19.32
C GLU A 190 -8.36 10.59 18.77
N ILE A 191 -8.86 9.42 18.36
CA ILE A 191 -10.25 9.25 17.90
C ILE A 191 -11.25 9.61 19.02
N GLU A 192 -10.98 9.19 20.25
CA GLU A 192 -11.82 9.56 21.39
C GLU A 192 -11.83 11.07 21.63
N VAL A 193 -10.67 11.71 21.60
CA VAL A 193 -10.55 13.17 21.77
C VAL A 193 -11.34 13.89 20.67
N LEU A 194 -11.17 13.50 19.41
CA LEU A 194 -11.93 14.06 18.28
C LEU A 194 -13.45 13.85 18.44
N SER A 195 -13.87 12.68 18.95
CA SER A 195 -15.29 12.43 19.21
C SER A 195 -15.86 13.32 20.32
N LYS A 196 -15.05 13.61 21.36
CA LYS A 196 -15.42 14.47 22.49
C LYS A 196 -15.44 15.95 22.07
N THR A 197 -14.49 16.40 21.25
CA THR A 197 -14.48 17.77 20.72
C THR A 197 -15.66 18.01 19.79
N LEU A 198 -15.97 17.04 18.93
CA LEU A 198 -17.11 17.12 18.01
C LEU A 198 -18.45 17.33 18.73
N LYS A 199 -18.64 16.72 19.91
CA LYS A 199 -19.85 16.89 20.73
C LYS A 199 -19.96 18.28 21.37
N LYS A 200 -18.82 18.94 21.63
CA LYS A 200 -18.77 20.24 22.33
C LYS A 200 -18.87 21.44 21.39
N ILE A 201 -18.47 21.29 20.13
CA ILE A 201 -18.37 22.39 19.18
C ILE A 201 -19.74 22.77 18.63
N LYS A 202 -20.03 24.07 18.67
CA LYS A 202 -21.28 24.66 18.18
C LYS A 202 -21.17 25.20 16.75
N SER A 203 -19.96 25.63 16.32
CA SER A 203 -19.74 26.17 14.98
C SER A 203 -19.87 25.08 13.91
N THR A 204 -20.67 25.33 12.88
CA THR A 204 -20.98 24.37 11.80
C THR A 204 -19.76 23.99 10.97
N SER A 205 -18.99 24.96 10.46
CA SER A 205 -17.80 24.68 9.63
C SER A 205 -16.76 23.81 10.36
N LYS A 206 -16.37 24.17 11.60
CA LYS A 206 -15.42 23.35 12.38
C LYS A 206 -15.98 21.97 12.74
N LYS A 207 -17.31 21.84 12.86
CA LYS A 207 -17.98 20.56 13.13
C LYS A 207 -17.85 19.63 11.92
N GLU A 208 -17.98 20.16 10.70
CA GLU A 208 -17.78 19.40 9.46
C GLU A 208 -16.33 18.97 9.28
N GLU A 209 -15.38 19.87 9.51
CA GLU A 209 -13.94 19.56 9.47
C GLU A 209 -13.58 18.41 10.42
N LEU A 210 -14.05 18.47 11.67
CA LEU A 210 -13.80 17.43 12.66
C LEU A 210 -14.53 16.12 12.35
N LYS A 211 -15.73 16.17 11.75
CA LYS A 211 -16.40 14.95 11.26
C LYS A 211 -15.58 14.27 10.18
N ALA A 212 -15.08 15.04 9.21
CA ALA A 212 -14.26 14.53 8.12
C ALA A 212 -12.95 13.92 8.64
N GLU A 213 -12.29 14.60 9.57
CA GLU A 213 -11.07 14.08 10.20
C GLU A 213 -11.33 12.80 11.00
N LEU A 214 -12.40 12.76 11.79
CA LEU A 214 -12.79 11.57 12.54
C LEU A 214 -13.10 10.38 11.61
N LEU A 215 -13.83 10.62 10.51
CA LEU A 215 -14.13 9.60 9.52
C LEU A 215 -12.85 9.06 8.89
N LYS A 216 -11.93 9.93 8.49
CA LYS A 216 -10.60 9.56 7.97
C LYS A 216 -9.83 8.71 8.98
N MET A 217 -9.76 9.13 10.25
CA MET A 217 -9.05 8.40 11.30
C MET A 217 -9.66 7.03 11.58
N LYS A 218 -10.99 6.91 11.59
CA LYS A 218 -11.69 5.63 11.72
C LYS A 218 -11.44 4.71 10.52
N GLN A 219 -11.47 5.24 9.30
CA GLN A 219 -11.21 4.47 8.09
C GLN A 219 -9.78 3.92 8.08
N LEU A 220 -8.78 4.76 8.37
CA LEU A 220 -7.38 4.34 8.48
C LEU A 220 -7.17 3.30 9.59
N SER A 221 -7.85 3.44 10.73
CA SER A 221 -7.80 2.46 11.81
C SER A 221 -8.37 1.11 11.36
N LYS A 222 -9.54 1.11 10.70
CA LYS A 222 -10.17 -0.10 10.17
C LYS A 222 -9.29 -0.81 9.13
N GLU A 223 -8.67 -0.05 8.23
CA GLU A 223 -7.76 -0.59 7.22
C GLU A 223 -6.52 -1.24 7.83
N ARG A 224 -5.88 -0.58 8.81
CA ARG A 224 -4.75 -1.17 9.54
C ARG A 224 -5.14 -2.44 10.26
N ALA A 225 -6.27 -2.44 10.97
CA ALA A 225 -6.76 -3.63 11.67
C ALA A 225 -6.99 -4.81 10.70
N ARG A 226 -7.53 -4.54 9.50
CA ARG A 226 -7.67 -5.54 8.44
C ARG A 226 -6.30 -6.04 7.96
N GLY A 227 -5.35 -5.14 7.70
CA GLY A 227 -3.98 -5.49 7.32
C GLY A 227 -3.30 -6.40 8.35
N LEU A 228 -3.44 -6.09 9.64
CA LEU A 228 -2.92 -6.91 10.73
C LEU A 228 -3.56 -8.31 10.76
N ARG A 229 -4.88 -8.43 10.54
CA ARG A 229 -5.55 -9.74 10.46
C ARG A 229 -5.02 -10.59 9.30
N VAL A 230 -4.79 -9.97 8.14
CA VAL A 230 -4.20 -10.65 6.98
C VAL A 230 -2.78 -11.11 7.30
N MET A 231 -1.96 -10.25 7.92
CA MET A 231 -0.60 -10.60 8.32
C MET A 231 -0.56 -11.75 9.33
N GLN A 232 -1.41 -11.71 10.35
CA GLN A 232 -1.55 -12.79 11.33
C GLN A 232 -1.94 -14.11 10.66
N ARG A 233 -2.89 -14.08 9.72
CA ARG A 233 -3.29 -15.28 8.97
C ARG A 233 -2.15 -15.86 8.15
N LEU A 234 -1.36 -15.01 7.49
CA LEU A 234 -0.16 -15.45 6.76
C LEU A 234 0.91 -16.02 7.70
N ASP A 235 1.10 -15.42 8.87
CA ASP A 235 2.06 -15.88 9.87
C ASP A 235 1.67 -17.25 10.44
N SER A 236 0.38 -17.50 10.70
CA SER A 236 -0.13 -18.82 11.10
C SER A 236 0.14 -19.87 10.02
N LEU A 237 -0.14 -19.57 8.76
CA LEU A 237 0.16 -20.49 7.65
C LEU A 237 1.66 -20.77 7.50
N HIS A 238 2.50 -19.76 7.71
CA HIS A 238 3.96 -19.94 7.72
C HIS A 238 4.41 -20.77 8.93
N ALA A 239 3.74 -20.69 10.08
CA ALA A 239 4.02 -21.55 11.22
C ALA A 239 3.65 -23.00 10.93
N GLU A 240 2.45 -23.25 10.40
CA GLU A 240 1.99 -24.58 10.01
C GLU A 240 2.89 -25.24 8.96
N GLU A 241 3.34 -24.48 7.96
CA GLU A 241 4.24 -25.04 6.94
C GLU A 241 5.62 -25.35 7.53
N ARG A 242 6.12 -24.52 8.45
CA ARG A 242 7.36 -24.84 9.18
C ARG A 242 7.24 -26.14 9.97
N GLU A 243 6.09 -26.42 10.58
CA GLU A 243 5.84 -27.68 11.29
C GLU A 243 5.80 -28.87 10.34
N LYS A 244 5.13 -28.74 9.19
CA LYS A 244 5.12 -29.78 8.14
C LYS A 244 6.51 -30.06 7.59
N VAL A 245 7.33 -29.01 7.43
CA VAL A 245 8.73 -29.14 7.01
C VAL A 245 9.56 -29.84 8.07
N LYS A 246 9.38 -29.52 9.35
CA LYS A 246 10.02 -30.25 10.46
C LYS A 246 9.63 -31.73 10.47
N ALA A 247 8.39 -32.05 10.08
CA ALA A 247 7.92 -33.43 9.91
C ALA A 247 8.47 -34.13 8.63
N GLY A 248 9.28 -33.45 7.82
CA GLY A 248 9.96 -34.02 6.64
C GLY A 248 9.31 -33.69 5.30
N LYS A 249 8.24 -32.87 5.26
CA LYS A 249 7.69 -32.37 4.00
C LYS A 249 8.67 -31.39 3.35
N LYS A 250 8.68 -31.33 2.02
CA LYS A 250 9.47 -30.32 1.28
C LYS A 250 8.94 -28.90 1.60
N PRO A 251 9.83 -27.91 1.85
CA PRO A 251 9.44 -26.52 2.06
C PRO A 251 8.58 -25.99 0.91
N PHE A 252 7.41 -25.45 1.26
CA PHE A 252 6.49 -24.84 0.32
C PHE A 252 6.26 -23.37 0.66
N PHE A 253 6.35 -22.51 -0.34
CA PHE A 253 6.10 -21.08 -0.18
C PHE A 253 4.82 -20.70 -0.92
N LEU A 254 3.95 -19.94 -0.24
CA LEU A 254 2.69 -19.48 -0.83
C LEU A 254 2.94 -18.57 -2.03
N LYS A 255 2.33 -18.92 -3.17
CA LYS A 255 2.29 -18.06 -4.35
C LYS A 255 1.55 -16.75 -4.03
N GLN A 256 1.90 -15.68 -4.76
CA GLN A 256 1.26 -14.37 -4.56
C GLN A 256 -0.25 -14.39 -4.80
N SER A 257 -0.72 -15.15 -5.80
CA SER A 257 -2.14 -15.35 -6.05
C SER A 257 -2.89 -15.90 -4.84
N VAL A 258 -2.30 -16.86 -4.11
CA VAL A 258 -2.89 -17.45 -2.91
C VAL A 258 -2.88 -16.47 -1.74
N LYS A 259 -1.86 -15.61 -1.62
CA LYS A 259 -1.89 -14.52 -0.62
C LYS A 259 -3.02 -13.53 -0.90
N ASN A 260 -3.26 -13.23 -2.17
CA ASN A 260 -4.35 -12.35 -2.59
C ASN A 260 -5.72 -12.98 -2.28
N THR A 261 -5.90 -14.30 -2.49
CA THR A 261 -7.15 -14.98 -2.11
C THR A 261 -7.37 -14.95 -0.59
N ILE A 262 -6.31 -15.11 0.22
CA ILE A 262 -6.40 -14.98 1.68
C ILE A 262 -6.87 -13.57 2.08
N ASN A 263 -6.32 -12.52 1.46
CA ASN A 263 -6.75 -11.14 1.71
C ASN A 263 -8.23 -10.92 1.31
N LEU A 264 -8.64 -11.43 0.14
CA LEU A 264 -10.03 -11.40 -0.31
C LEU A 264 -10.98 -12.12 0.65
N GLU A 265 -10.59 -13.28 1.15
CA GLU A 265 -11.38 -14.03 2.13
C GLU A 265 -11.55 -13.27 3.43
N GLU A 266 -10.50 -12.64 3.97
CA GLU A 266 -10.61 -11.80 5.16
C GLU A 266 -11.54 -10.60 4.91
N ARG A 267 -11.45 -9.96 3.73
CA ARG A 267 -12.38 -8.89 3.32
C ARG A 267 -13.83 -9.36 3.33
N TYR A 268 -14.10 -10.54 2.76
CA TYR A 268 -15.45 -11.09 2.72
C TYR A 268 -15.96 -11.49 4.10
N LYS A 269 -15.09 -12.02 4.98
CA LYS A 269 -15.45 -12.29 6.37
C LYS A 269 -15.84 -11.02 7.11
N GLU A 270 -15.11 -9.92 6.91
CA GLU A 270 -15.45 -8.60 7.49
C GLU A 270 -16.78 -8.08 6.94
N LEU A 271 -16.98 -8.08 5.62
CA LEU A 271 -18.24 -7.65 5.01
C LEU A 271 -19.43 -8.52 5.45
N ARG A 272 -19.21 -9.80 5.70
CA ARG A 272 -20.23 -10.72 6.23
C ARG A 272 -20.59 -10.38 7.68
N LYS A 273 -19.60 -10.05 8.51
CA LYS A 273 -19.82 -9.60 9.90
C LYS A 273 -20.57 -8.26 9.95
N ASP A 274 -20.22 -7.35 9.05
CA ASP A 274 -20.85 -6.03 8.94
C ASP A 274 -22.25 -6.09 8.27
N GLY A 275 -22.69 -7.24 7.75
CA GLY A 275 -23.95 -7.38 6.98
C GLY A 275 -23.93 -6.74 5.59
N LYS A 276 -22.85 -6.06 5.21
CA LYS A 276 -22.70 -5.33 3.93
C LYS A 276 -22.34 -6.20 2.73
N LEU A 277 -22.23 -7.52 2.91
CA LEU A 277 -21.81 -8.47 1.85
C LEU A 277 -22.75 -8.47 0.63
N HIS A 278 -24.07 -8.47 0.84
CA HIS A 278 -25.02 -8.51 -0.27
C HIS A 278 -24.92 -7.26 -1.16
N LYS A 279 -24.94 -6.07 -0.55
CA LYS A 279 -24.75 -4.77 -1.24
C LYS A 279 -23.41 -4.73 -1.98
N PHE A 280 -22.34 -5.28 -1.41
CA PHE A 280 -21.04 -5.39 -2.08
C PHE A 280 -21.10 -6.31 -3.31
N MET A 281 -21.71 -7.49 -3.20
CA MET A 281 -21.86 -8.43 -4.31
C MET A 281 -22.75 -7.88 -5.42
N GLU A 282 -23.82 -7.17 -5.08
CA GLU A 282 -24.67 -6.49 -6.05
C GLU A 282 -23.91 -5.41 -6.81
N LYS A 283 -23.17 -4.54 -6.11
CA LYS A 283 -22.27 -3.55 -6.74
C LYS A 283 -21.25 -4.24 -7.66
N ARG A 284 -20.70 -5.38 -7.26
CA ARG A 284 -19.75 -6.14 -8.08
C ARG A 284 -20.41 -6.75 -9.32
N ARG A 285 -21.61 -7.32 -9.20
CA ARG A 285 -22.42 -7.83 -10.32
C ARG A 285 -22.74 -6.73 -11.32
N LYS A 286 -23.20 -5.57 -10.84
CA LYS A 286 -23.47 -4.40 -11.70
C LYS A 286 -22.23 -3.93 -12.44
N LYS A 287 -21.08 -3.82 -11.74
CA LYS A 287 -19.80 -3.48 -12.39
C LYS A 287 -19.37 -4.53 -13.43
N ASN A 288 -19.57 -5.82 -13.16
CA ASN A 288 -19.23 -6.89 -14.12
C ASN A 288 -20.13 -6.83 -15.35
N SER A 289 -21.44 -6.76 -15.15
CA SER A 289 -22.42 -6.59 -16.23
C SER A 289 -22.08 -5.38 -17.09
N ASN A 290 -21.75 -4.22 -16.51
CA ASN A 290 -21.35 -3.04 -17.27
C ASN A 290 -20.05 -3.25 -18.09
N LYS A 291 -19.10 -4.04 -17.59
CA LYS A 291 -17.90 -4.42 -18.34
C LYS A 291 -18.25 -5.37 -19.49
N ASP A 292 -19.14 -6.32 -19.25
CA ASP A 292 -19.60 -7.27 -20.27
C ASP A 292 -20.38 -6.52 -21.37
N HIS A 293 -21.20 -5.53 -20.99
CA HIS A 293 -21.90 -4.63 -21.92
C HIS A 293 -20.97 -3.82 -22.82
N ARG A 294 -19.71 -3.55 -22.43
CA ARG A 294 -18.73 -2.89 -23.30
C ARG A 294 -18.41 -3.70 -24.56
N TRP A 295 -18.48 -5.02 -24.46
CA TRP A 295 -18.12 -5.95 -25.54
C TRP A 295 -19.34 -6.52 -26.28
N LEU A 296 -20.55 -6.18 -25.82
CA LEU A 296 -21.78 -6.53 -26.53
C LEU A 296 -22.03 -5.55 -27.68
N PRO A 297 -22.33 -6.04 -28.89
CA PRO A 297 -22.75 -5.18 -29.99
C PRO A 297 -23.96 -4.32 -29.59
N THR A 298 -23.82 -3.00 -29.70
CA THR A 298 -24.86 -2.03 -29.32
C THR A 298 -25.95 -1.87 -30.38
N ARG A 299 -25.62 -2.17 -31.64
CA ARG A 299 -26.57 -2.27 -32.74
C ARG A 299 -26.95 -3.72 -32.94
N ARG A 300 -28.24 -4.01 -32.84
CA ARG A 300 -28.82 -5.21 -33.45
C ARG A 300 -28.51 -5.09 -34.94
N SER A 301 -27.78 -6.04 -35.53
CA SER A 301 -27.60 -6.07 -36.98
C SER A 301 -28.98 -6.27 -37.60
N GLU A 302 -29.57 -5.19 -38.09
CA GLU A 302 -30.77 -5.24 -38.92
C GLU A 302 -30.31 -5.58 -40.34
N GLU A 303 -30.25 -6.87 -40.64
CA GLU A 303 -30.12 -7.49 -41.96
C GLU A 303 -30.31 -9.01 -41.71
N ALA A 304 -31.09 -9.80 -42.45
CA ALA A 304 -31.86 -9.65 -43.68
C ALA A 304 -32.93 -10.77 -43.72
#